data_AF-A0A7K2X750-F1
#
_entry.id   AF-A0A7K2X750-F1
#
_cell.length_a   1.000
_cell.length_b   1.000
_cell.length_c   1.000
_cell.angle_alpha   90.00
_cell.angle_beta   90.00
_cell.angle_gamma   90.00
#
_symmetry.space_group_name_H-M   'P 1'
#
loop_
_entity.id
_entity.type
_entity.pdbx_description
1 polymer ?
#
loop_
_entity_poly.entity_id
_entity_poly.type
_entity_poly.pdbx_seq_one_letter_code
_entity_poly.pdbx_strand_id
1 'polypeptide(L)'
;MTPAPRPATTRPTPAQPRTGTGSAPCHHGELLQGVFLDASGRRCAGLVTLPLDGPGSAAVFVPRPGTPPEAVAVVPAGRTK
;
A
#
# COMPACT_ATOMS: atom_id res chain seq x y z
N MET A 1 -16.11 50.20 6.81
CA MET A 1 -15.16 49.05 6.80
C MET A 1 -15.52 48.17 5.63
N THR A 2 -14.71 48.17 4.58
CA THR A 2 -14.90 47.31 3.40
C THR A 2 -14.37 45.91 3.72
N PRO A 3 -15.10 44.82 3.42
CA PRO A 3 -14.58 43.48 3.65
C PRO A 3 -13.45 43.18 2.65
N ALA A 4 -12.37 42.60 3.15
CA ALA A 4 -11.23 42.19 2.33
C ALA A 4 -11.64 41.07 1.36
N PRO A 5 -11.12 41.06 0.12
CA PRO A 5 -11.40 39.99 -0.83
C PRO A 5 -10.82 38.66 -0.33
N ARG A 6 -11.62 37.59 -0.37
CA ARG A 6 -11.17 36.23 -0.07
C ARG A 6 -10.05 35.84 -1.04
N PRO A 7 -8.91 35.30 -0.58
CA PRO A 7 -7.89 34.78 -1.47
C PRO A 7 -8.48 33.63 -2.30
N ALA A 8 -8.32 33.73 -3.61
CA ALA A 8 -8.70 32.65 -4.52
C ALA A 8 -7.88 31.41 -4.19
N THR A 9 -8.55 30.31 -3.86
CA THR A 9 -7.90 29.00 -3.71
C THR A 9 -7.34 28.63 -5.08
N THR A 10 -6.02 28.66 -5.24
CA THR A 10 -5.36 28.15 -6.44
C THR A 10 -5.77 26.70 -6.61
N ARG A 11 -6.58 26.41 -7.64
CA ARG A 11 -6.93 25.04 -7.99
C ARG A 11 -5.62 24.34 -8.36
N PRO A 12 -5.19 23.30 -7.61
CA PRO A 12 -3.99 22.58 -7.98
C PRO A 12 -4.19 22.03 -9.40
N THR A 13 -3.22 22.30 -10.27
CA THR A 13 -3.20 21.75 -11.63
C THR A 13 -3.34 20.23 -11.51
N PRO A 14 -4.30 19.59 -12.20
CA PRO A 14 -4.50 18.16 -12.04
C PRO A 14 -3.21 17.46 -12.49
N ALA A 15 -2.57 16.80 -11.55
CA ALA A 15 -1.26 16.17 -11.74
C ALA A 15 -1.42 15.08 -12.79
N GLN A 16 -0.71 15.19 -13.93
CA GLN A 16 -0.79 14.23 -15.03
C GLN A 16 -0.85 12.78 -14.52
N PRO A 17 -1.66 11.91 -15.16
CA PRO A 17 -1.72 10.51 -14.76
C PRO A 17 -0.32 9.92 -14.91
N ARG A 18 0.27 9.50 -13.79
CA ARG A 18 1.62 8.90 -13.77
C ARG A 18 1.49 7.40 -13.67
N THR A 19 2.45 6.70 -14.28
CA THR A 19 2.65 5.28 -14.05
C THR A 19 2.88 5.06 -12.55
N GLY A 20 2.13 4.13 -11.97
CA GLY A 20 2.27 3.72 -10.58
C GLY A 20 2.91 2.34 -10.48
N THR A 21 3.73 2.11 -9.45
CA THR A 21 4.29 0.78 -9.14
C THR A 21 3.95 0.39 -7.71
N GLY A 22 3.66 -0.89 -7.49
CA GLY A 22 3.39 -1.44 -6.17
C GLY A 22 3.89 -2.87 -6.05
N SER A 23 4.60 -3.17 -4.96
CA SER A 23 5.02 -4.52 -4.59
C SER A 23 4.38 -5.02 -3.29
N ALA A 24 4.13 -6.31 -3.17
CA ALA A 24 3.76 -6.95 -1.91
C ALA A 24 4.70 -8.15 -1.71
N PRO A 25 5.36 -8.28 -0.54
CA PRO A 25 6.11 -9.49 -0.23
C PRO A 25 5.14 -10.69 -0.20
N CYS A 26 5.62 -11.89 -0.54
CA CYS A 26 4.82 -13.08 -0.26
C CYS A 26 4.65 -13.20 1.25
N HIS A 27 3.40 -13.28 1.71
CA HIS A 27 3.11 -13.16 3.13
C HIS A 27 3.53 -14.39 3.94
N HIS A 28 3.55 -15.58 3.34
CA HIS A 28 3.85 -16.81 4.04
C HIS A 28 4.87 -17.64 3.26
N GLY A 29 6.00 -17.92 3.91
CA GLY A 29 6.81 -19.07 3.57
C GLY A 29 6.15 -20.35 4.08
N GLU A 30 6.95 -21.35 4.39
CA GLU A 30 6.44 -22.60 4.95
C GLU A 30 5.76 -22.34 6.31
N LEU A 31 4.62 -23.00 6.52
CA LEU A 31 3.93 -23.03 7.81
C LEU A 31 4.50 -24.17 8.64
N LEU A 32 5.14 -23.85 9.75
CA LEU A 32 5.60 -24.85 10.70
C LEU A 32 4.58 -24.98 11.84
N GLN A 33 4.00 -26.18 11.95
CA GLN A 33 3.06 -26.53 13.02
C GLN A 33 3.66 -27.61 13.89
N GLY A 34 3.56 -27.43 15.21
CA GLY A 34 4.10 -28.43 16.12
C GLY A 34 4.12 -27.97 17.57
N VAL A 35 4.94 -28.67 18.36
CA VAL A 35 5.20 -28.36 19.76
C VAL A 35 6.61 -27.79 19.87
N PHE A 36 6.71 -26.56 20.37
CA PHE A 36 7.96 -25.83 20.56
C PHE A 36 8.22 -25.63 22.05
N LEU A 37 9.45 -25.24 22.40
CA LEU A 37 9.76 -24.83 23.77
C LEU A 37 9.68 -23.31 23.88
N ASP A 38 8.99 -22.81 24.91
CA ASP A 38 9.05 -21.40 25.28
C ASP A 38 10.40 -21.04 25.95
N ALA A 39 10.58 -19.76 26.30
CA ALA A 39 11.80 -19.28 26.93
C ALA A 39 12.11 -19.94 28.29
N SER A 40 11.12 -20.57 28.93
CA SER A 40 11.27 -21.34 30.17
C SER A 40 11.43 -22.85 29.94
N GLY A 41 11.46 -23.30 28.68
CA GLY A 41 11.58 -24.71 28.32
C GLY A 41 10.27 -25.49 28.37
N ARG A 42 9.11 -24.82 28.48
CA ARG A 42 7.80 -25.50 28.47
C ARG A 42 7.34 -25.78 27.05
N ARG A 43 6.69 -26.94 26.87
CA ARG A 43 6.08 -27.33 25.59
C ARG A 43 4.85 -26.47 25.28
N CYS A 44 4.85 -25.84 24.12
CA CYS A 44 3.77 -24.98 23.62
C CYS A 44 3.39 -25.41 22.20
N ALA A 45 2.10 -25.63 21.95
CA ALA A 45 1.60 -25.79 20.59
C ALA A 45 1.73 -24.45 19.86
N GLY A 46 2.29 -24.47 18.66
CA GLY A 46 2.55 -23.27 17.87
C GLY A 46 2.28 -23.47 16.38
N LEU A 47 1.91 -22.35 15.75
CA LEU A 47 1.89 -22.17 14.31
C LEU A 47 2.82 -21.00 14.00
N VAL A 48 3.89 -21.26 13.27
CA VAL A 48 4.91 -20.27 12.92
C VAL A 48 4.94 -20.12 11.40
N THR A 49 4.81 -18.88 10.94
CA THR A 49 5.09 -18.53 9.54
C THR A 49 6.58 -18.27 9.41
N LEU A 50 7.28 -19.09 8.62
CA LEU A 50 8.66 -18.79 8.29
C LEU A 50 8.70 -17.68 7.23
N PRO A 51 9.62 -16.70 7.35
CA PRO A 51 9.88 -15.76 6.27
C PRO A 51 10.32 -16.50 5.02
N LEU A 52 9.77 -16.14 3.87
CA LEU A 52 10.26 -16.58 2.57
C LEU A 52 10.79 -15.38 1.82
N ASP A 53 12.11 -15.28 1.77
CA ASP A 53 12.79 -14.25 1.00
C ASP A 53 12.75 -14.60 -0.49
N GLY A 54 12.35 -13.63 -1.33
CA GLY A 54 12.44 -13.75 -2.79
C GLY A 54 11.08 -13.59 -3.49
N PRO A 55 10.12 -14.52 -3.35
CA PRO A 55 8.84 -14.41 -4.04
C PRO A 55 8.02 -13.24 -3.49
N GLY A 56 7.47 -12.45 -4.40
CA GLY A 56 6.56 -11.36 -4.12
C GLY A 56 5.72 -11.06 -5.34
N SER A 57 4.69 -10.25 -5.18
CA SER A 57 3.87 -9.77 -6.29
C SER A 57 4.25 -8.33 -6.60
N ALA A 58 4.37 -7.99 -7.88
CA ALA A 58 4.53 -6.63 -8.33
C ALA A 58 3.41 -6.27 -9.32
N ALA A 59 2.93 -5.05 -9.24
CA ALA A 59 1.91 -4.50 -10.12
C ALA A 59 2.37 -3.15 -10.66
N VAL A 60 2.13 -2.92 -11.96
CA VAL A 60 2.36 -1.65 -12.63
C VAL A 60 1.02 -1.13 -13.13
N PHE A 61 0.67 0.08 -12.71
CA PHE A 61 -0.47 0.81 -13.22
C PHE A 61 0.01 1.74 -14.33
N VAL A 62 -0.49 1.56 -15.55
CA VAL A 62 -0.26 2.47 -16.67
C VAL A 62 -1.61 3.08 -17.08
N PRO A 63 -1.80 4.40 -16.90
CA PRO A 63 -2.98 5.09 -17.42
C PRO A 63 -3.10 4.92 -18.93
N ARG A 64 -4.32 4.76 -19.45
CA ARG A 64 -4.54 4.76 -20.90
C ARG A 64 -4.11 6.11 -21.48
N PRO A 65 -3.51 6.16 -22.68
CA PRO A 65 -3.19 7.42 -23.34
C PRO A 65 -4.41 8.33 -23.43
N GLY A 66 -4.24 9.62 -23.12
CA GLY A 66 -5.31 10.62 -23.12
C GLY A 66 -6.27 10.56 -21.92
N THR A 67 -6.06 9.66 -20.94
CA THR A 67 -6.80 9.71 -19.68
C THR A 67 -6.52 11.05 -18.99
N PRO A 68 -7.54 11.85 -18.66
CA PRO A 68 -7.29 13.09 -17.95
C PRO A 68 -6.97 12.80 -16.48
N PRO A 69 -6.11 13.60 -15.83
CA PRO A 69 -5.63 13.29 -14.49
C PRO A 69 -6.70 13.17 -13.41
N GLU A 70 -7.79 13.92 -13.52
CA GLU A 70 -8.97 13.84 -12.64
C GLU A 70 -9.77 12.53 -12.78
N ALA A 71 -9.58 11.76 -13.86
CA ALA A 71 -10.23 10.46 -14.03
C ALA A 71 -9.56 9.34 -13.22
N VAL A 72 -8.38 9.59 -12.64
CA VAL A 72 -7.71 8.66 -11.74
C VAL A 72 -7.98 9.08 -10.29
N ALA A 73 -8.72 8.24 -9.56
CA ALA A 73 -9.07 8.48 -8.16
C ALA A 73 -8.66 7.33 -7.25
N VAL A 74 -8.27 7.66 -6.02
CA VAL A 74 -8.04 6.69 -4.94
C VAL A 74 -9.25 6.73 -4.02
N VAL A 75 -9.89 5.57 -3.79
CA VAL A 75 -11.05 5.45 -2.90
C VAL A 75 -10.81 4.33 -1.88
N PRO A 76 -10.89 4.61 -0.57
CA PRO A 76 -11.08 5.92 0.07
C PRO A 76 -9.95 6.90 -0.25
N ALA A 77 -10.28 8.19 -0.32
CA ALA A 77 -9.28 9.23 -0.53
C ALA A 77 -8.25 9.24 0.61
N GLY A 78 -7.02 9.68 0.30
CA GLY A 78 -5.94 9.79 1.29
C GLY A 78 -5.23 8.48 1.64
N ARG A 79 -5.57 7.35 1.01
CA ARG A 79 -4.76 6.14 1.14
C ARG A 79 -3.42 6.33 0.43
N THR A 80 -2.35 6.32 1.21
CA THR A 80 -1.00 6.11 0.69
C THR A 80 -0.66 4.64 0.81
N LYS A 81 0.37 4.22 0.08
CA LYS A 81 1.07 3.00 0.42
C LYS A 81 1.89 3.19 1.69
#